data_AF-A0A7Y2JXC6-F1
#
_entry.id   AF-A0A7Y2JXC6-F1
#
_cell.length_a   1.000
_cell.length_b   1.000
_cell.length_c   1.000
_cell.angle_alpha   90.00
_cell.angle_beta   90.00
_cell.angle_gamma   90.00
#
_symmetry.space_group_name_H-M   'P 1'
#
loop_
_entity.id
_entity.type
_entity.pdbx_description
1 polymer ?
#
loop_
_entity_poly.entity_id
_entity_poly.type
_entity_poly.pdbx_seq_one_letter_code
_entity_poly.pdbx_strand_id
1 'polypeptide(L)'
;MNSNDPTGRQTGLLVSYLMRTPNIYIFGGMLKHIVCPVTHPNFTDIDLIAIDVAELDRIRDAFAYMFRELPRIGTGPRYFIGKSKQSAKPIQLVLMRCHRHAMQFVIEGPQYDIDRAAYCNGQFYFDPALGEEAIRAAITAKRATRKQGHRNMTHFAPHRQQIEQRHRLKLMRKGFTIID
;
A
#
# COMPACT_ATOMS: atom_id res chain seq x y z
N MET A 1 -0.96 -17.05 -20.67
CA MET A 1 -1.91 -16.70 -19.60
C MET A 1 -3.26 -17.30 -19.96
N ASN A 2 -3.75 -18.28 -19.21
CA ASN A 2 -5.06 -18.90 -19.48
C ASN A 2 -6.18 -17.90 -19.19
N SER A 3 -7.01 -17.62 -20.19
CA SER A 3 -8.03 -16.57 -20.22
C SER A 3 -9.30 -16.83 -19.39
N ASN A 4 -9.32 -17.88 -18.55
CA ASN A 4 -10.52 -18.36 -17.85
C ASN A 4 -10.39 -18.38 -16.32
N ASP A 5 -9.42 -17.69 -15.70
CA ASP A 5 -9.43 -17.52 -14.25
C ASP A 5 -10.37 -16.35 -13.85
N PRO A 6 -11.59 -16.64 -13.34
CA PRO A 6 -12.54 -15.59 -12.97
C PRO A 6 -12.01 -14.69 -11.85
N THR A 7 -11.14 -15.22 -10.98
CA THR A 7 -10.56 -14.45 -9.87
C THR A 7 -9.50 -13.46 -10.35
N GLY A 8 -8.74 -13.83 -11.38
CA GLY A 8 -7.79 -12.95 -12.05
C GLY A 8 -8.49 -11.78 -12.75
N ARG A 9 -9.59 -12.05 -13.46
CA ARG A 9 -10.39 -11.00 -14.11
C ARG A 9 -11.00 -10.02 -13.10
N GLN A 10 -11.56 -10.52 -12.01
CA GLN A 10 -12.11 -9.68 -10.94
C GLN A 10 -11.04 -8.82 -10.26
N THR A 11 -9.85 -9.41 -10.02
CA THR A 11 -8.70 -8.67 -9.49
C THR A 11 -8.29 -7.53 -10.44
N GLY A 12 -8.28 -7.76 -11.76
CA GLY A 12 -7.96 -6.73 -12.76
C GLY A 12 -8.97 -5.57 -12.79
N LEU A 13 -10.27 -5.88 -12.66
CA LEU A 13 -11.33 -4.87 -12.56
C LEU A 13 -11.19 -4.02 -11.28
N LEU A 14 -10.96 -4.67 -10.14
CA LEU A 14 -10.71 -3.98 -8.87
C LEU A 14 -9.52 -3.04 -8.98
N VAL A 15 -8.37 -3.53 -9.48
CA VAL A 15 -7.16 -2.70 -9.66
C VAL A 15 -7.46 -1.48 -10.54
N SER A 16 -8.17 -1.69 -11.64
CA SER A 16 -8.55 -0.62 -12.57
C SER A 16 -9.51 0.40 -11.95
N TYR A 17 -10.38 -0.01 -11.03
CA TYR A 17 -11.23 0.88 -10.24
C TYR A 17 -10.40 1.69 -9.23
N LEU A 18 -9.57 1.02 -8.44
CA LEU A 18 -8.75 1.65 -7.40
C LEU A 18 -7.81 2.72 -8.00
N MET A 19 -7.23 2.44 -9.16
CA MET A 19 -6.33 3.38 -9.85
C MET A 19 -7.00 4.68 -10.34
N ARG A 20 -8.34 4.70 -10.44
CA ARG A 20 -9.15 5.83 -10.92
C ARG A 20 -9.96 6.50 -9.81
N THR A 21 -9.81 6.06 -8.56
CA THR A 21 -10.62 6.55 -7.44
C THR A 21 -9.86 7.66 -6.68
N PRO A 22 -10.39 8.90 -6.60
CA PRO A 22 -9.69 10.06 -6.01
C PRO A 22 -9.48 10.00 -4.50
N ASN A 23 -10.25 9.18 -3.78
CA ASN A 23 -10.14 9.08 -2.33
C ASN A 23 -9.38 7.83 -1.86
N ILE A 24 -8.71 7.13 -2.79
CA ILE A 24 -7.97 5.90 -2.52
C ILE A 24 -6.51 6.07 -2.95
N TYR A 25 -5.60 5.82 -2.00
CA TYR A 25 -4.17 5.80 -2.23
C TYR A 25 -3.67 4.37 -2.17
N ILE A 26 -3.10 3.89 -3.27
CA ILE A 26 -2.44 2.59 -3.36
C ILE A 26 -0.99 2.75 -2.92
N PHE A 27 -0.55 1.85 -2.05
CA PHE A 27 0.86 1.79 -1.62
C PHE A 27 1.34 0.33 -1.50
N GLY A 28 2.53 0.13 -0.93
CA GLY A 28 3.01 -1.21 -0.59
C GLY A 28 3.33 -2.09 -1.80
N GLY A 29 2.85 -3.33 -1.80
CA GLY A 29 3.21 -4.33 -2.81
C GLY A 29 2.63 -4.05 -4.20
N MET A 30 1.35 -3.65 -4.24
CA MET A 30 0.66 -3.33 -5.49
C MET A 30 1.27 -2.10 -6.18
N LEU A 31 1.66 -1.07 -5.41
CA LEU A 31 2.35 0.09 -5.97
C LEU A 31 3.64 -0.30 -6.71
N LYS A 32 4.45 -1.19 -6.12
CA LYS A 32 5.69 -1.67 -6.74
C LYS A 32 5.43 -2.43 -8.04
N HIS A 33 4.32 -3.18 -8.11
CA HIS A 33 3.84 -3.81 -9.34
C HIS A 33 3.45 -2.78 -10.40
N ILE A 34 2.73 -1.71 -10.03
CA ILE A 34 2.37 -0.62 -10.97
C ILE A 34 3.64 0.08 -11.49
N VAL A 35 4.63 0.32 -10.62
CA VAL A 35 5.90 0.98 -11.00
C VAL A 35 6.75 0.10 -11.92
N CYS A 36 6.92 -1.18 -11.60
CA CYS A 36 7.77 -2.08 -12.37
C CYS A 36 7.19 -3.52 -12.35
N PRO A 37 6.22 -3.83 -13.23
CA PRO A 37 5.50 -5.11 -13.20
C PRO A 37 6.39 -6.29 -13.58
N VAL A 38 7.47 -6.07 -14.35
CA VAL A 38 8.44 -7.13 -14.71
C VAL A 38 9.22 -7.59 -13.48
N THR A 39 9.74 -6.66 -12.67
CA THR A 39 10.49 -6.98 -11.45
C THR A 39 9.57 -7.43 -10.30
N HIS A 40 8.35 -6.90 -10.26
CA HIS A 40 7.34 -7.18 -9.24
C HIS A 40 6.06 -7.76 -9.86
N PRO A 41 6.09 -8.96 -10.45
CA PRO A 41 4.96 -9.49 -11.21
C PRO A 41 3.74 -9.85 -10.37
N ASN A 42 3.93 -10.00 -9.05
CA ASN A 42 2.89 -10.41 -8.12
C ASN A 42 2.91 -9.59 -6.83
N PHE A 43 1.73 -9.37 -6.26
CA PHE A 43 1.53 -8.87 -4.91
C PHE A 43 0.62 -9.82 -4.12
N THR A 44 0.83 -9.89 -2.81
CA THR A 44 0.15 -10.82 -1.90
C THR A 44 -1.16 -10.27 -1.37
N ASP A 45 -1.23 -8.95 -1.26
CA ASP A 45 -2.25 -8.15 -0.63
C ASP A 45 -2.28 -6.78 -1.32
N ILE A 46 -3.42 -6.08 -1.20
CA ILE A 46 -3.63 -4.73 -1.72
C ILE A 46 -3.63 -3.78 -0.52
N ASP A 47 -2.60 -2.94 -0.42
CA ASP A 47 -2.47 -1.95 0.66
C ASP A 47 -3.06 -0.60 0.22
N LEU A 48 -4.11 -0.14 0.90
CA LEU A 48 -4.87 1.08 0.58
C LEU A 48 -4.95 2.04 1.75
N ILE A 49 -4.95 3.33 1.45
CA ILE A 49 -5.46 4.36 2.35
C ILE A 49 -6.73 4.91 1.72
N ALA A 50 -7.84 4.88 2.45
CA ALA A 50 -9.05 5.61 2.08
C ALA A 50 -9.14 6.89 2.91
N ILE A 51 -9.59 7.98 2.29
CA ILE A 51 -9.86 9.25 3.00
C ILE A 51 -11.36 9.57 3.11
N ASP A 52 -12.20 8.70 2.57
CA ASP A 52 -13.65 8.75 2.65
C ASP A 52 -14.17 7.35 3.04
N VAL A 53 -15.03 7.29 4.06
CA VAL A 53 -15.60 6.02 4.54
C VAL A 53 -16.50 5.38 3.50
N ALA A 54 -17.12 6.18 2.62
CA ALA A 54 -17.98 5.66 1.55
C ALA A 54 -17.22 4.74 0.57
N GLU A 55 -15.89 4.84 0.49
CA GLU A 55 -15.09 3.93 -0.33
C GLU A 55 -15.15 2.48 0.16
N LEU A 56 -15.32 2.24 1.45
CA LEU A 56 -15.49 0.87 1.96
C LEU A 56 -16.79 0.26 1.43
N ASP A 57 -17.88 1.04 1.44
CA ASP A 57 -19.18 0.59 0.94
C ASP A 57 -19.14 0.40 -0.58
N ARG A 58 -18.54 1.32 -1.33
CA ARG A 58 -18.38 1.17 -2.80
C ARG A 58 -17.58 -0.07 -3.16
N ILE A 59 -16.47 -0.35 -2.47
CA ILE A 59 -15.66 -1.55 -2.74
C ILE A 59 -16.42 -2.81 -2.33
N ARG A 60 -17.15 -2.78 -1.22
CA ARG A 60 -18.00 -3.90 -0.80
C ARG A 60 -19.04 -4.23 -1.87
N ASP A 61 -19.78 -3.22 -2.31
CA ASP A 61 -20.93 -3.41 -3.17
C ASP A 61 -20.50 -3.77 -4.61
N ALA A 62 -19.43 -3.16 -5.12
CA ALA A 62 -18.94 -3.40 -6.49
C ALA A 62 -18.09 -4.68 -6.63
N PHE A 63 -17.36 -5.10 -5.59
CA PHE A 63 -16.38 -6.20 -5.66
C PHE A 63 -16.59 -7.30 -4.61
N ALA A 64 -17.73 -7.27 -3.91
CA ALA A 64 -18.12 -8.25 -2.89
C ALA A 64 -17.09 -8.41 -1.76
N TYR A 65 -16.40 -7.33 -1.38
CA TYR A 65 -15.46 -7.33 -0.25
C TYR A 65 -16.19 -7.12 1.08
N MET A 66 -15.96 -8.03 2.03
CA MET A 66 -16.37 -7.84 3.42
C MET A 66 -15.21 -7.28 4.22
N PHE A 67 -15.40 -6.09 4.78
CA PHE A 67 -14.41 -5.42 5.63
C PHE A 67 -14.65 -5.72 7.10
N ARG A 68 -13.60 -6.14 7.80
CA ARG A 68 -13.56 -6.25 9.25
C ARG A 68 -12.60 -5.21 9.81
N GLU A 69 -13.10 -4.36 10.70
CA GLU A 69 -12.25 -3.43 11.45
C GLU A 69 -11.36 -4.19 12.44
N LEU A 70 -10.09 -3.81 12.50
CA LEU A 70 -9.14 -4.34 13.48
C LEU A 70 -9.22 -3.53 14.78
N PRO A 71 -8.87 -4.13 15.93
CA PRO A 71 -8.82 -3.42 17.20
C PRO A 71 -7.99 -2.14 17.09
N ARG A 72 -8.60 -1.01 17.46
CA ARG A 72 -7.94 0.28 17.46
C ARG A 72 -6.99 0.38 18.64
N ILE A 73 -5.79 0.90 18.40
CA ILE A 73 -4.82 1.17 19.46
C ILE A 73 -4.74 2.69 19.65
N GLY A 74 -5.27 3.16 20.77
CA GLY A 74 -5.34 4.59 21.10
C GLY A 74 -6.17 5.40 20.10
N THR A 75 -5.70 6.61 19.79
CA THR A 75 -6.35 7.55 18.86
C THR A 75 -5.88 7.42 17.41
N GLY A 76 -5.09 6.39 17.09
CA GLY A 76 -4.55 6.14 15.75
C GLY A 76 -5.62 5.91 14.66
N PRO A 77 -5.20 5.76 13.40
CA PRO A 77 -6.14 5.54 12.29
C PRO A 77 -6.89 4.21 12.43
N ARG A 78 -8.03 4.10 11.74
CA ARG A 78 -8.85 2.87 11.73
C ARG A 78 -8.30 1.93 10.66
N TYR A 79 -8.09 0.67 11.01
CA TYR A 79 -7.56 -0.34 10.10
C TYR A 79 -8.62 -1.39 9.79
N PHE A 80 -8.69 -1.81 8.53
CA PHE A 80 -9.65 -2.79 8.05
C PHE A 80 -8.94 -3.86 7.24
N ILE A 81 -9.43 -5.10 7.35
CA ILE A 81 -9.07 -6.18 6.44
C ILE A 81 -10.30 -6.53 5.63
N GLY A 82 -10.20 -6.34 4.32
CA GLY A 82 -11.19 -6.74 3.32
C GLY A 82 -10.87 -8.12 2.75
N LYS A 83 -11.88 -9.00 2.68
CA LYS A 83 -11.80 -10.28 1.96
C LYS A 83 -13.00 -10.45 1.05
N SER A 84 -12.80 -11.01 -0.14
CA SER A 84 -13.86 -11.36 -1.09
C SER A 84 -13.70 -12.81 -1.51
N LYS A 85 -14.82 -13.50 -1.76
CA LYS A 85 -14.78 -14.84 -2.39
C LYS A 85 -14.48 -14.75 -3.90
N GLN A 86 -14.61 -13.55 -4.48
CA GLN A 86 -14.46 -13.30 -5.91
C GLN A 86 -13.06 -12.81 -6.29
N SER A 87 -12.23 -12.46 -5.31
CA SER A 87 -10.86 -11.99 -5.49
C SER A 87 -9.91 -12.76 -4.58
N ALA A 88 -8.79 -13.22 -5.13
CA ALA A 88 -7.77 -13.93 -4.38
C ALA A 88 -6.92 -13.00 -3.48
N LYS A 89 -7.01 -11.67 -3.66
CA LYS A 89 -6.15 -10.70 -2.97
C LYS A 89 -6.90 -10.04 -1.81
N PRO A 90 -6.49 -10.22 -0.55
CA PRO A 90 -7.07 -9.45 0.55
C PRO A 90 -6.69 -7.97 0.42
N ILE A 91 -7.58 -7.09 0.89
CA ILE A 91 -7.32 -5.66 1.01
C ILE A 91 -6.93 -5.36 2.45
N GLN A 92 -5.80 -4.67 2.66
CA GLN A 92 -5.48 -4.01 3.92
C GLN A 92 -5.75 -2.52 3.73
N LEU A 93 -6.73 -1.99 4.44
CA LEU A 93 -7.17 -0.61 4.29
C LEU A 93 -6.94 0.18 5.58
N VAL A 94 -6.38 1.37 5.45
CA VAL A 94 -6.27 2.35 6.53
C VAL A 94 -7.21 3.51 6.21
N LEU A 95 -8.15 3.82 7.11
CA LEU A 95 -9.04 4.97 6.95
C LEU A 95 -8.43 6.20 7.63
N MET A 96 -8.24 7.25 6.86
CA MET A 96 -7.69 8.54 7.29
C MET A 96 -8.68 9.67 7.05
N ARG A 97 -8.39 10.83 7.66
CA ARG A 97 -9.31 11.98 7.62
C ARG A 97 -9.21 12.81 6.34
N CYS A 98 -8.03 12.86 5.72
CA CYS A 98 -7.77 13.73 4.58
C CYS A 98 -6.47 13.34 3.86
N HIS A 99 -6.27 13.92 2.67
CA HIS A 99 -5.06 13.78 1.86
C HIS A 99 -3.78 14.04 2.66
N ARG A 100 -3.72 15.12 3.44
CA ARG A 100 -2.53 15.47 4.24
C ARG A 100 -2.11 14.33 5.17
N HIS A 101 -3.05 13.72 5.89
CA HIS A 101 -2.75 12.60 6.78
C HIS A 101 -2.32 11.35 6.01
N ALA A 102 -2.93 11.09 4.85
CA ALA A 102 -2.50 10.02 3.96
C ALA A 102 -1.04 10.18 3.54
N MET A 103 -0.63 11.39 3.14
CA MET A 103 0.75 11.69 2.77
C MET A 103 1.72 11.56 3.94
N GLN A 104 1.36 12.06 5.14
CA GLN A 104 2.17 11.87 6.34
C GLN A 104 2.41 10.38 6.65
N PHE A 105 1.38 9.55 6.51
CA PHE A 105 1.52 8.13 6.76
C PHE A 105 2.36 7.40 5.70
N VAL A 106 2.14 7.68 4.41
CA VAL A 106 2.74 6.91 3.32
C VAL A 106 4.08 7.45 2.83
N ILE A 107 4.32 8.76 2.95
CA ILE A 107 5.56 9.39 2.49
C ILE A 107 6.50 9.65 3.67
N GLU A 108 6.02 10.24 4.75
CA GLU A 108 6.89 10.72 5.83
C GLU A 108 7.21 9.65 6.89
N GLY A 109 6.35 8.64 7.02
CA GLY A 109 6.44 7.58 8.03
C GLY A 109 7.33 6.38 7.70
N PRO A 110 7.29 5.80 6.48
CA PRO A 110 7.93 4.51 6.23
C PRO A 110 9.44 4.51 6.44
N GLN A 111 9.94 3.33 6.79
CA GLN A 111 11.35 3.10 7.09
C GLN A 111 12.24 3.12 5.86
N TYR A 112 11.75 2.59 4.73
CA TYR A 112 12.52 2.39 3.51
C TYR A 112 12.04 3.31 2.39
N ASP A 113 12.99 3.81 1.59
CA ASP A 113 12.76 4.60 0.37
C ASP A 113 11.68 4.03 -0.56
N ILE A 114 11.72 2.73 -0.85
CA ILE A 114 10.78 2.00 -1.73
C ILE A 114 9.33 1.94 -1.23
N ASP A 115 9.09 2.36 0.01
CA ASP A 115 7.76 2.43 0.61
C ASP A 115 7.24 3.88 0.70
N ARG A 116 8.07 4.87 0.33
CA ARG A 116 7.75 6.30 0.43
C ARG A 116 7.14 6.85 -0.86
N ALA A 117 6.13 6.13 -1.34
CA ALA A 117 5.38 6.53 -2.50
C ALA A 117 3.93 6.04 -2.39
N ALA A 118 3.05 6.73 -3.10
CA ALA A 118 1.65 6.34 -3.26
C ALA A 118 1.19 6.61 -4.68
N TYR A 119 0.12 5.95 -5.09
CA TYR A 119 -0.58 6.22 -6.33
C TYR A 119 -2.06 6.49 -6.05
N CYS A 120 -2.60 7.59 -6.56
CA CYS A 120 -4.01 7.95 -6.42
C CYS A 120 -4.48 8.63 -7.70
N ASN A 121 -5.63 8.19 -8.23
CA ASN A 121 -6.32 8.81 -9.36
C ASN A 121 -5.42 9.24 -10.53
N GLY A 122 -4.68 8.29 -11.10
CA GLY A 122 -3.81 8.58 -12.24
C GLY A 122 -2.45 9.21 -11.89
N GLN A 123 -2.21 9.56 -10.63
CA GLN A 123 -1.03 10.32 -10.21
C GLN A 123 -0.20 9.58 -9.16
N PHE A 124 1.12 9.69 -9.30
CA PHE A 124 2.06 9.26 -8.28
C PHE A 124 2.41 10.39 -7.33
N TYR A 125 2.59 10.04 -6.06
CA TYR A 125 3.11 10.89 -5.01
C TYR A 125 4.38 10.24 -4.48
N PHE A 126 5.50 10.93 -4.57
CA PHE A 126 6.81 10.46 -4.11
C PHE A 126 7.33 11.34 -2.98
N ASP A 127 8.23 10.82 -2.15
CA ASP A 127 8.99 11.65 -1.21
C ASP A 127 9.85 12.66 -1.98
N PRO A 128 9.54 13.98 -1.89
CA PRO A 128 10.29 14.98 -2.63
C PRO A 128 11.76 15.07 -2.17
N ALA A 129 12.06 14.64 -0.94
CA ALA A 129 13.44 14.64 -0.43
C ALA A 129 14.30 13.52 -1.03
N LEU A 130 13.67 12.46 -1.55
CA LEU A 130 14.38 11.36 -2.23
C LEU A 130 14.35 11.53 -3.75
N GLY A 131 13.25 12.08 -4.28
CA GLY A 131 13.00 12.22 -5.70
C GLY A 131 12.38 10.96 -6.33
N GLU A 132 11.54 11.17 -7.34
CA GLU A 132 10.83 10.10 -8.06
C GLU A 132 11.80 9.11 -8.70
N GLU A 133 12.82 9.60 -9.40
CA GLU A 133 13.78 8.76 -10.13
C GLU A 133 14.50 7.79 -9.20
N ALA A 134 14.98 8.28 -8.05
CA ALA A 134 15.67 7.46 -7.07
C ALA A 134 14.76 6.36 -6.50
N ILE A 135 13.51 6.68 -6.16
CA ILE A 135 12.55 5.70 -5.65
C ILE A 135 12.22 4.64 -6.72
N ARG A 136 11.98 5.06 -7.97
CA ARG A 136 11.72 4.12 -9.07
C ARG A 136 12.92 3.22 -9.34
N ALA A 137 14.13 3.77 -9.33
CA ALA A 137 15.37 3.02 -9.49
C ALA A 137 15.54 2.01 -8.35
N ALA A 138 15.30 2.40 -7.10
CA ALA A 138 15.37 1.52 -5.93
C ALA A 138 14.34 0.37 -6.01
N ILE A 139 13.09 0.66 -6.39
CA ILE A 139 12.06 -0.36 -6.62
C ILE A 139 12.49 -1.33 -7.72
N THR A 140 13.01 -0.83 -8.84
CA THR A 140 13.43 -1.64 -9.99
C THR A 140 14.63 -2.52 -9.64
N ALA A 141 15.60 -1.99 -8.91
CA ALA A 141 16.81 -2.69 -8.48
C ALA A 141 16.60 -3.59 -7.25
N LYS A 142 15.38 -3.63 -6.68
CA LYS A 142 15.07 -4.28 -5.39
C LYS A 142 16.04 -3.87 -4.27
N ARG A 143 16.34 -2.58 -4.17
CA ARG A 143 17.15 -2.03 -3.07
C ARG A 143 16.24 -1.27 -2.12
N ALA A 144 16.31 -1.59 -0.83
CA ALA A 144 15.54 -0.92 0.21
C ALA A 144 16.52 -0.19 1.13
N THR A 145 16.63 1.12 0.97
CA THR A 145 17.52 1.95 1.78
C THR A 145 16.75 2.54 2.94
N ARG A 146 17.26 2.34 4.15
CA ARG A 146 16.66 2.89 5.36
C ARG A 146 16.81 4.41 5.35
N LYS A 147 15.71 5.12 5.58
CA LYS A 147 15.77 6.57 5.76
C LYS A 147 16.52 6.92 7.04
N GLN A 148 17.56 7.73 6.88
CA GLN A 148 18.25 8.38 7.98
C GLN A 148 17.48 9.65 8.41
N GLY A 149 17.46 9.92 9.71
CA GLY A 149 16.84 11.13 10.27
C GLY A 149 15.37 10.98 10.70
N HIS A 150 14.70 12.14 10.84
CA HIS A 150 13.36 12.20 11.43
C HIS A 150 12.29 11.62 10.49
N ARG A 151 11.41 10.78 11.06
CA ARG A 151 10.23 10.21 10.39
C ARG A 151 8.98 10.64 11.12
N ASN A 152 7.92 10.93 10.39
CA ASN A 152 6.64 11.27 10.99
C ASN A 152 5.95 10.00 11.49
N MET A 153 5.95 9.82 12.81
CA MET A 153 5.39 8.63 13.46
C MET A 153 3.96 8.85 13.99
N THR A 154 3.35 10.00 13.74
CA THR A 154 2.04 10.41 14.32
C THR A 154 0.93 9.38 14.11
N HIS A 155 0.93 8.69 12.96
CA HIS A 155 -0.15 7.77 12.57
C HIS A 155 0.17 6.29 12.81
N PHE A 156 1.32 5.98 13.41
CA PHE A 156 1.77 4.60 13.62
C PHE A 156 1.48 4.09 15.02
N ALA A 157 1.25 2.77 15.13
CA ALA A 157 1.01 2.12 16.40
C ALA A 157 2.28 2.11 17.28
N PRO A 158 2.16 2.10 18.63
CA PRO A 158 3.31 2.08 19.55
C PRO A 158 4.28 0.92 19.31
N HIS A 159 3.79 -0.24 18.88
CA HIS A 159 4.60 -1.43 18.60
C HIS A 159 5.22 -1.42 17.19
N ARG A 160 5.39 -0.24 16.58
CA ARG A 160 5.88 -0.07 15.21
C ARG A 160 7.22 -0.75 14.94
N GLN A 161 8.13 -0.76 15.91
CA GLN A 161 9.44 -1.42 15.74
C GLN A 161 9.31 -2.90 15.40
N GLN A 162 8.36 -3.62 16.02
CA GLN A 162 8.12 -5.03 15.72
C GLN A 162 7.52 -5.22 14.31
N ILE A 163 6.62 -4.31 13.89
CA ILE A 163 6.07 -4.30 12.53
C ILE A 163 7.19 -4.06 11.50
N GLU A 164 8.08 -3.12 11.77
CA GLU A 164 9.21 -2.78 10.90
C GLU A 164 10.20 -3.93 10.75
N GLN A 165 10.50 -4.66 11.83
CA GLN A 165 11.32 -5.87 11.76
C GLN A 165 10.68 -6.97 10.90
N ARG A 166 9.37 -7.22 11.06
CA ARG A 166 8.65 -8.17 10.21
C ARG A 166 8.64 -7.74 8.74
N HIS A 167 8.52 -6.43 8.49
CA HIS A 167 8.58 -5.87 7.14
C HIS A 167 9.96 -6.04 6.50
N ARG A 168 11.06 -5.78 7.23
CA ARG A 168 12.44 -6.05 6.79
C ARG A 168 12.61 -7.51 6.35
N LEU A 169 12.14 -8.47 7.16
CA LEU A 169 12.18 -9.89 6.81
C LEU A 169 11.31 -10.21 5.57
N LYS A 170 10.13 -9.57 5.43
CA LYS A 170 9.27 -9.70 4.23
C LYS A 170 9.98 -9.21 2.98
N LEU A 171 10.70 -8.08 3.06
CA LEU A 171 11.47 -7.52 1.95
C LEU A 171 12.62 -8.46 1.53
N MET A 172 13.40 -8.95 2.49
CA MET A 172 14.49 -9.91 2.21
C MET A 172 13.96 -11.18 1.52
N ARG A 173 12.84 -11.75 1.99
CA ARG A 173 12.19 -12.90 1.35
C ARG A 173 11.70 -12.62 -0.08
N LYS A 174 11.43 -11.36 -0.42
CA LYS A 174 11.06 -10.92 -1.78
C LYS A 174 12.28 -10.60 -2.66
N GLY A 175 13.49 -10.84 -2.15
CA GLY A 175 14.76 -10.61 -2.85
C GLY A 175 15.23 -9.16 -2.82
N PHE A 176 14.81 -8.37 -1.83
CA PHE A 176 15.37 -7.03 -1.64
C PHE A 176 16.68 -7.07 -0.88
N THR A 177 17.66 -6.30 -1.36
CA THR A 177 18.85 -5.96 -0.60
C THR A 177 18.52 -4.83 0.37
N ILE A 178 18.72 -5.06 1.66
CA ILE A 178 18.52 -4.05 2.71
C ILE A 178 19.81 -3.27 2.90
N ILE A 179 19.71 -1.94 2.85
CA ILE A 179 20.82 -1.01 3.11
C ILE A 179 20.40 -0.20 4.35
N ASP A 180 21.13 -0.35 5.44
CA ASP A 180 20.81 0.23 6.75
C ASP A 180 21.40 1.64 6.96
#